data_AF-A0A2G6QLT2-F1
#
_entry.id   AF-A0A2G6QLT2-F1
#
_cell.length_a   1.000
_cell.length_b   1.000
_cell.length_c   1.000
_cell.angle_alpha   90.00
_cell.angle_beta   90.00
_cell.angle_gamma   90.00
#
_symmetry.space_group_name_H-M   'P 1'
#
loop_
_entity.id
_entity.type
_entity.pdbx_description
1 polymer ?
#
loop_
_entity_poly.entity_id
_entity_poly.type
_entity_poly.pdbx_seq_one_letter_code
_entity_poly.pdbx_strand_id
1 'polypeptide(L)'
;MECEKVINEYCKLDKHASLPFNISIHLMHCTSCRETIQKMASCYTVGSKLNNAPLKNKYILKKTMQKIKKIKNIADETPHLLKNKFSFAPWIISGIIIILAFIALPYSKLGKWLMTNLGIFFSLPFGLSCAGTVSIFCAVFILRNSDFFIKKLDL
;
A
#
# COMPACT_ATOMS: atom_id res chain seq x y z
N MET A 1 -2.41 -2.51 -28.17
CA MET A 1 -1.03 -2.63 -27.65
C MET A 1 -0.31 -3.65 -28.51
N GLU A 2 0.91 -3.35 -28.97
CA GLU A 2 1.72 -4.32 -29.70
C GLU A 2 2.20 -5.42 -28.75
N CYS A 3 2.18 -6.67 -29.21
CA CYS A 3 2.52 -7.85 -28.40
C CYS A 3 3.92 -7.73 -27.77
N GLU A 4 4.89 -7.14 -28.49
CA GLU A 4 6.26 -6.92 -28.01
C GLU A 4 6.32 -6.00 -26.79
N LYS A 5 5.51 -4.93 -26.78
CA LYS A 5 5.44 -3.98 -25.66
C LYS A 5 4.89 -4.66 -24.41
N VAL A 6 3.91 -5.54 -24.58
CA VAL A 6 3.29 -6.29 -23.47
C VAL A 6 4.29 -7.25 -22.83
N ILE A 7 5.06 -7.98 -23.64
CA ILE A 7 6.10 -8.90 -23.13
C ILE A 7 7.21 -8.12 -22.42
N ASN A 8 7.65 -6.99 -22.99
CA ASN A 8 8.71 -6.17 -22.38
C ASN A 8 8.26 -5.54 -21.06
N GLU A 9 7.03 -5.02 -20.96
CA GLU A 9 6.48 -4.56 -19.69
C GLU A 9 6.32 -5.69 -18.67
N TYR A 10 5.88 -6.87 -19.12
CA TYR A 10 5.80 -8.05 -18.26
C TYR A 10 7.17 -8.43 -17.67
N CYS A 11 8.25 -8.40 -18.47
CA CYS A 11 9.61 -8.69 -18.00
C CYS A 11 10.17 -7.65 -17.01
N LYS A 12 9.60 -6.45 -16.94
CA LYS A 12 9.98 -5.42 -15.96
C LYS A 12 9.33 -5.62 -14.59
N LEU A 13 8.27 -6.43 -14.51
CA LEU A 13 7.55 -6.68 -13.27
C LEU A 13 8.29 -7.72 -12.43
N ASP A 14 8.36 -7.46 -11.12
CA ASP A 14 8.93 -8.42 -10.17
C ASP A 14 7.96 -9.56 -9.88
N LYS A 15 8.47 -10.68 -9.35
CA LYS A 15 7.68 -11.88 -9.06
C LYS A 15 6.59 -11.54 -8.04
N HIS A 16 5.33 -11.81 -8.41
CA HIS A 16 4.10 -11.50 -7.65
C HIS A 16 3.67 -10.02 -7.62
N ALA A 17 4.29 -9.15 -8.43
CA ALA A 17 3.77 -7.82 -8.64
C ALA A 17 2.40 -7.87 -9.35
N SER A 18 1.50 -6.97 -8.98
CA SER A 18 0.19 -6.87 -9.62
C SER A 18 0.35 -6.44 -11.07
N LEU A 19 -0.33 -7.13 -11.99
CA LEU A 19 -0.31 -6.79 -13.40
C LEU A 19 -1.05 -5.46 -13.63
N PRO A 20 -0.47 -4.50 -14.35
CA PRO A 20 -1.18 -3.28 -14.70
C PRO A 20 -2.35 -3.61 -15.64
N PHE A 21 -3.43 -2.84 -15.53
CA PHE A 21 -4.73 -3.15 -16.10
C PHE A 21 -4.71 -3.28 -17.64
N ASN A 22 -3.86 -2.48 -18.29
CA ASN A 22 -3.59 -2.50 -19.73
C ASN A 22 -3.09 -3.87 -20.22
N ILE A 23 -2.15 -4.48 -19.48
CA ILE A 23 -1.57 -5.80 -19.80
C ILE A 23 -2.60 -6.90 -19.54
N SER A 24 -3.36 -6.80 -18.45
CA SER A 24 -4.39 -7.78 -18.09
C SER A 24 -5.45 -7.93 -19.20
N ILE A 25 -5.96 -6.81 -19.72
CA ILE A 25 -6.94 -6.82 -20.82
C ILE A 25 -6.36 -7.44 -22.09
N HIS A 26 -5.11 -7.12 -22.42
CA HIS A 26 -4.45 -7.67 -23.60
C HIS A 26 -4.26 -9.19 -23.48
N LEU A 27 -3.90 -9.69 -22.30
CA LEU A 27 -3.73 -11.13 -22.04
C LEU A 27 -5.04 -11.91 -22.09
N MET A 28 -6.18 -11.27 -21.81
CA MET A 28 -7.50 -11.87 -21.98
C MET A 28 -7.86 -12.07 -23.45
N HIS A 29 -7.41 -11.17 -24.35
CA HIS A 29 -7.76 -11.20 -25.77
C HIS A 29 -6.71 -11.88 -26.67
N CYS A 30 -5.43 -11.83 -26.28
CA CYS A 30 -4.32 -12.37 -27.07
C CYS A 30 -3.82 -13.71 -26.50
N THR A 31 -4.18 -14.80 -27.15
CA THR A 31 -3.76 -16.16 -26.77
C THR A 31 -2.25 -16.37 -26.91
N SER A 32 -1.63 -15.77 -27.93
CA SER A 32 -0.17 -15.86 -28.17
C SER A 32 0.65 -15.28 -27.02
N CYS A 33 0.30 -14.08 -26.53
CA CYS A 33 0.95 -13.47 -25.38
C CYS A 33 0.73 -14.29 -24.10
N ARG A 34 -0.48 -14.81 -23.91
CA ARG A 34 -0.82 -15.67 -22.75
C ARG A 34 0.02 -16.95 -22.73
N GLU A 35 0.13 -17.65 -23.85
CA GLU A 35 0.96 -18.86 -23.94
C GLU A 35 2.44 -18.58 -23.69
N THR A 36 2.96 -17.47 -24.23
CA THR A 36 4.36 -17.09 -24.07
C THR A 36 4.71 -16.84 -22.59
N ILE A 37 3.86 -16.09 -21.88
CA ILE A 37 4.03 -15.84 -20.44
C ILE A 37 3.90 -17.14 -19.63
N GLN A 38 2.96 -18.01 -19.98
CA GLN A 38 2.82 -19.31 -19.30
C GLN A 38 4.05 -20.20 -19.49
N LYS A 39 4.62 -20.24 -20.70
CA LYS A 39 5.88 -20.95 -20.99
C LYS A 39 7.03 -20.38 -20.17
N MET A 40 7.20 -19.04 -20.15
CA MET A 40 8.21 -18.38 -19.33
C MET A 40 8.07 -18.70 -17.84
N ALA A 41 6.84 -18.64 -17.31
CA ALA A 41 6.54 -18.98 -15.93
C ALA A 41 6.88 -20.45 -15.63
N SER A 42 6.52 -21.38 -16.53
CA SER A 42 6.83 -22.80 -16.37
C SER A 42 8.35 -23.06 -16.35
N CYS A 43 9.11 -22.48 -17.28
CA CYS A 43 10.57 -22.59 -17.32
C CYS A 43 11.20 -22.04 -16.03
N TYR A 44 10.72 -20.90 -15.55
CA TYR A 44 11.17 -20.33 -14.29
C TYR A 44 10.85 -21.26 -13.10
N THR A 45 9.65 -21.85 -13.02
CA THR A 45 9.32 -22.77 -11.92
C THR A 45 10.21 -24.01 -11.90
N VAL A 46 10.51 -24.58 -13.07
CA VAL A 46 11.42 -25.74 -13.19
C VAL A 46 12.85 -25.35 -12.80
N GLY A 47 13.35 -24.22 -13.32
CA GLY A 47 14.68 -23.71 -12.95
C GLY A 47 14.79 -23.38 -11.46
N SER A 48 13.75 -22.79 -10.86
CA SER A 48 13.74 -22.45 -9.44
C SER A 48 13.76 -23.70 -8.55
N LYS A 49 13.08 -24.77 -8.92
CA LYS A 49 13.12 -26.05 -8.20
C LYS A 49 14.52 -26.68 -8.24
N LEU A 50 15.22 -26.58 -9.37
CA LEU A 50 16.60 -27.06 -9.48
C LEU A 50 17.57 -26.20 -8.66
N ASN A 51 17.34 -24.89 -8.60
CA ASN A 51 18.19 -23.93 -7.89
C ASN A 51 17.91 -23.89 -6.37
N ASN A 52 16.72 -24.32 -5.95
CA ASN A 52 16.33 -24.52 -4.55
C ASN A 52 16.89 -25.81 -3.96
N ALA A 53 17.66 -26.60 -4.74
CA ALA A 53 18.51 -27.63 -4.14
C ALA A 53 19.36 -26.98 -3.04
N PRO A 54 19.46 -27.60 -1.86
CA PRO A 54 20.23 -27.02 -0.76
C PRO A 54 21.64 -26.73 -1.28
N LEU A 55 22.10 -25.48 -1.12
CA LEU A 55 23.43 -25.05 -1.54
C LEU A 55 24.45 -26.04 -0.96
N LYS A 56 24.89 -27.00 -1.77
CA LYS A 56 25.79 -28.08 -1.35
C LYS A 56 27.12 -27.49 -0.86
N ASN A 57 27.45 -26.31 -1.35
CA ASN A 57 28.63 -25.56 -0.99
C ASN A 57 28.41 -24.66 0.25
N LYS A 58 28.65 -25.24 1.43
CA LYS A 58 28.59 -24.55 2.73
C LYS A 58 29.52 -23.33 2.82
N TYR A 59 30.61 -23.28 2.04
CA TYR A 59 31.55 -22.15 2.02
C TYR A 59 30.92 -20.90 1.38
N ILE A 60 30.23 -21.07 0.24
CA ILE A 60 29.51 -19.98 -0.43
C ILE A 60 28.40 -19.48 0.49
N LEU A 61 27.62 -20.37 1.09
CA LEU A 61 26.55 -20.00 2.04
C LEU A 61 27.09 -19.13 3.18
N LYS A 62 28.17 -19.55 3.85
CA LYS A 62 28.77 -18.82 4.97
C LYS A 62 29.31 -17.45 4.54
N LYS A 63 29.97 -17.38 3.38
CA LYS A 63 30.52 -16.12 2.83
C LYS A 63 29.41 -15.14 2.44
N THR A 64 28.31 -15.64 1.87
CA THR A 64 27.14 -14.83 1.51
C THR A 64 26.39 -14.36 2.76
N MET A 65 26.16 -15.24 3.74
CA MET A 65 25.56 -14.85 5.03
C MET A 65 26.39 -13.80 5.77
N GLN A 66 27.72 -13.91 5.75
CA GLN A 66 28.59 -12.89 6.34
C GLN A 66 28.49 -11.54 5.61
N LYS A 67 28.41 -11.54 4.28
CA LYS A 67 28.19 -10.32 3.50
C LYS A 67 26.81 -9.71 3.76
N ILE A 68 25.75 -10.52 3.84
CA ILE A 68 24.40 -10.06 4.19
C ILE A 68 24.39 -9.45 5.60
N LYS A 69 25.05 -10.10 6.57
CA LYS A 69 25.17 -9.55 7.93
C LYS A 69 25.92 -8.22 7.96
N LYS A 70 26.97 -8.05 7.15
CA LYS A 70 27.68 -6.77 6.99
C LYS A 70 26.76 -5.71 6.36
N ILE A 71 25.99 -6.03 5.32
CA ILE A 71 25.04 -5.10 4.70
C ILE A 71 23.93 -4.71 5.69
N LYS A 72 23.42 -5.66 6.48
CA LYS A 72 22.44 -5.38 7.53
C LYS A 72 23.00 -4.44 8.60
N ASN A 73 24.24 -4.65 9.02
CA ASN A 73 24.90 -3.74 9.96
C ASN A 73 25.11 -2.34 9.34
N ILE A 74 25.42 -2.24 8.05
CA ILE A 74 25.54 -0.94 7.34
C ILE A 74 24.16 -0.26 7.19
N ALA A 75 23.08 -1.03 7.01
CA ALA A 75 21.71 -0.52 7.02
C ALA A 75 21.27 -0.05 8.42
N ASP A 76 21.77 -0.68 9.48
CA ASP A 76 21.59 -0.23 10.87
C ASP A 76 22.46 1.02 11.18
N GLU A 77 23.63 1.17 10.57
CA GLU A 77 24.54 2.32 10.70
C GLU A 77 24.19 3.52 9.80
N THR A 78 23.17 3.40 8.94
CA THR A 78 22.58 4.54 8.20
C THR A 78 21.20 4.89 8.74
N PRO A 79 21.09 5.42 9.98
CA PRO A 79 19.82 5.77 10.60
C PRO A 79 19.09 6.95 9.93
N HIS A 80 19.68 7.58 8.91
CA HIS A 80 19.16 8.80 8.31
C HIS A 80 18.12 8.59 7.18
N LEU A 81 17.93 7.37 6.67
CA LEU A 81 16.95 7.11 5.58
C LEU A 81 15.81 6.15 5.93
N LEU A 82 15.92 5.33 6.98
CA LEU A 82 14.91 4.29 7.30
C LEU A 82 14.20 4.48 8.64
N LYS A 83 14.64 5.42 9.48
CA LYS A 83 13.97 5.74 10.74
C LYS A 83 13.07 6.96 10.59
N ASN A 84 12.22 6.97 9.57
CA ASN A 84 11.00 7.76 9.70
C ASN A 84 10.17 7.03 10.75
N LYS A 85 10.37 7.37 12.04
CA LYS A 85 9.48 6.94 13.12
C LYS A 85 8.08 7.32 12.64
N PHE A 86 7.32 6.32 12.20
CA PHE A 86 5.97 6.54 11.68
C PHE A 86 5.14 7.02 12.87
N SER A 87 5.07 8.34 13.01
CA SER A 87 4.41 8.95 14.15
C SER A 87 2.94 9.02 13.83
N PHE A 88 2.13 8.28 14.57
CA PHE A 88 0.68 8.41 14.53
C PHE A 88 0.20 9.73 15.15
N ALA A 89 1.07 10.45 15.86
CA ALA A 89 0.77 11.71 16.54
C ALA A 89 0.10 12.77 15.62
N PRO A 90 0.63 13.11 14.43
CA PRO A 90 -0.04 14.05 13.53
C PRO A 90 -1.44 13.63 13.09
N TRP A 91 -1.67 12.32 12.88
CA TRP A 91 -2.99 11.80 12.54
C TRP A 91 -3.98 11.90 13.70
N ILE A 92 -3.53 11.57 14.92
CA ILE A 92 -4.34 11.70 16.13
C ILE A 92 -4.69 13.17 16.39
N ILE A 93 -3.72 14.07 16.27
CA ILE A 93 -3.93 15.52 16.44
C ILE A 93 -4.92 16.02 15.38
N SER A 94 -4.75 15.63 14.11
CA SER A 94 -5.68 16.01 13.04
C SER A 94 -7.11 15.52 13.30
N GLY A 95 -7.28 14.28 13.76
CA GLY A 95 -8.59 13.74 14.12
C GLY A 95 -9.25 14.51 15.27
N ILE A 96 -8.49 14.86 16.31
CA ILE A 96 -8.97 15.68 17.44
C ILE A 96 -9.40 17.07 16.96
N ILE A 97 -8.64 17.70 16.07
CA ILE A 97 -8.99 19.01 15.51
C ILE A 97 -10.31 18.93 14.72
N ILE A 98 -10.51 17.88 13.92
CA ILE A 98 -11.76 17.68 13.15
C ILE A 98 -12.95 17.54 14.10
N ILE A 99 -12.82 16.72 15.15
CA ILE A 99 -13.89 16.51 16.14
C ILE A 99 -14.21 17.82 16.86
N LEU A 100 -13.19 18.55 17.34
CA LEU A 100 -13.37 19.84 18.00
C LEU A 100 -14.02 20.88 17.07
N ALA A 101 -13.66 20.89 15.79
CA ALA A 101 -14.26 21.79 14.82
C ALA A 101 -15.76 21.52 14.65
N PHE A 102 -16.18 20.26 14.52
CA PHE A 102 -17.59 19.89 14.44
C PHE A 102 -18.37 20.18 15.71
N ILE A 103 -17.76 20.03 16.89
CA ILE A 103 -18.38 20.37 18.18
C ILE A 103 -18.52 21.90 18.32
N ALA A 104 -17.52 22.68 17.92
CA ALA A 104 -17.52 24.14 18.07
C ALA A 104 -18.43 24.85 17.05
N LEU A 105 -18.57 24.29 15.85
CA LEU A 105 -19.40 24.83 14.74
C LEU A 105 -20.83 25.20 15.15
N PRO A 106 -21.64 24.35 15.81
CA PRO A 106 -23.02 24.71 16.20
C PRO A 106 -23.08 25.85 17.23
N TYR A 107 -22.04 26.04 18.05
CA TYR A 107 -21.99 27.14 19.03
C TYR A 107 -21.51 28.46 18.45
N SER A 108 -20.91 28.43 17.26
CA SER A 108 -20.46 29.63 16.55
C SER A 108 -21.64 30.53 16.14
N LYS A 109 -21.37 31.82 15.88
CA LYS A 109 -22.39 32.77 15.40
C LYS A 109 -23.06 32.27 14.11
N LEU A 110 -22.29 31.65 13.22
CA LEU A 110 -22.78 31.08 11.96
C LEU A 110 -23.67 29.85 12.20
N GLY A 111 -23.25 28.94 13.09
CA GLY A 111 -24.03 27.75 13.43
C GLY A 111 -25.36 28.09 14.11
N LYS A 112 -25.35 29.06 15.03
CA LYS A 112 -26.58 29.57 15.67
C LYS A 112 -27.52 30.19 14.65
N TRP A 113 -27.01 31.02 13.73
CA TRP A 113 -27.79 31.64 12.67
C TRP A 113 -28.42 30.59 11.72
N LEU A 114 -27.65 29.58 11.31
CA LEU A 114 -28.18 28.48 10.50
C LEU A 114 -29.24 27.65 11.25
N MET A 115 -29.02 27.35 12.53
CA MET A 115 -29.99 26.64 13.35
C MET A 115 -31.30 27.43 13.50
N THR A 116 -31.23 28.76 13.68
CA THR A 116 -32.44 29.60 13.79
C THR A 116 -33.21 29.75 12.47
N ASN A 117 -32.53 29.79 11.32
CA ASN A 117 -33.18 29.97 10.03
C ASN A 117 -33.64 28.66 9.36
N LEU A 118 -32.90 27.57 9.53
CA LEU A 118 -33.11 26.31 8.80
C LEU A 118 -33.55 25.16 9.70
N GLY A 119 -33.30 25.22 11.02
CA GLY A 119 -33.73 24.21 11.98
C GLY A 119 -33.39 22.76 11.57
N ILE A 120 -34.43 21.92 11.41
CA ILE A 120 -34.30 20.51 10.99
C ILE A 120 -33.57 20.36 9.64
N PHE A 121 -33.78 21.29 8.71
CA PHE A 121 -33.14 21.24 7.39
C PHE A 121 -31.64 21.48 7.44
N PHE A 122 -31.12 22.00 8.54
CA PHE A 122 -29.67 22.12 8.78
C PHE A 122 -29.11 20.92 9.55
N SER A 123 -29.81 20.44 10.57
CA SER A 123 -29.32 19.36 11.45
C SER A 123 -29.04 18.06 10.69
N LEU A 124 -29.93 17.67 9.76
CA LEU A 124 -29.80 16.44 8.98
C LEU A 124 -28.57 16.44 8.04
N PRO A 125 -28.39 17.41 7.11
CA PRO A 125 -27.21 17.45 6.26
C PRO A 125 -25.93 17.72 7.04
N PHE A 126 -25.99 18.47 8.14
CA PHE A 126 -24.82 18.67 9.02
C PHE A 126 -24.34 17.35 9.63
N GLY A 127 -25.25 16.55 10.20
CA GLY A 127 -24.91 15.22 10.73
C GLY A 127 -24.33 14.28 9.68
N LEU A 128 -24.92 14.26 8.47
CA LEU A 128 -24.42 13.50 7.32
C LEU A 128 -23.01 13.94 6.90
N SER A 129 -22.75 15.25 6.85
CA SER A 129 -21.43 15.80 6.51
C SER A 129 -20.38 15.43 7.55
N CYS A 130 -20.73 15.45 8.84
CA CYS A 130 -19.85 15.03 9.93
C CYS A 130 -19.51 13.54 9.82
N ALA A 131 -20.52 12.68 9.70
CA ALA A 131 -20.33 11.25 9.55
C ALA A 131 -19.48 10.91 8.32
N GLY A 132 -19.80 11.52 7.17
CA GLY A 132 -19.03 11.33 5.93
C GLY A 132 -17.57 11.77 6.06
N THR A 133 -17.32 12.93 6.66
CA THR A 133 -15.95 13.44 6.84
C THR A 133 -15.13 12.53 7.75
N VAL A 134 -15.71 12.07 8.86
CA VAL A 134 -15.05 11.13 9.79
C VAL A 134 -14.79 9.79 9.12
N SER A 135 -15.76 9.25 8.37
CA SER A 135 -15.58 7.99 7.63
C SER A 135 -14.47 8.07 6.58
N ILE A 136 -14.41 9.15 5.80
CA ILE A 136 -13.35 9.37 4.81
C ILE A 136 -11.99 9.49 5.50
N PHE A 137 -11.91 10.27 6.59
CA PHE A 137 -10.67 10.42 7.35
C PHE A 137 -10.16 9.08 7.88
N CYS A 138 -11.04 8.25 8.46
CA CYS A 138 -10.71 6.91 8.94
C CYS A 138 -10.25 5.99 7.80
N ALA A 139 -10.92 6.01 6.64
CA ALA A 139 -10.53 5.21 5.49
C ALA A 139 -9.14 5.59 4.97
N VAL A 140 -8.86 6.89 4.83
CA VAL A 140 -7.55 7.40 4.41
C VAL A 140 -6.48 7.04 5.45
N PHE A 141 -6.79 7.16 6.73
CA PHE A 141 -5.89 6.74 7.81
C PHE A 141 -5.53 5.27 7.69
N ILE A 142 -6.52 4.37 7.52
CA ILE A 142 -6.26 2.93 7.40
C ILE A 142 -5.43 2.63 6.15
N LEU A 143 -5.79 3.19 4.99
CA LEU A 143 -5.07 2.97 3.72
C LEU A 143 -3.63 3.47 3.78
N ARG A 144 -3.37 4.65 4.37
CA ARG A 144 -2.01 5.18 4.53
C ARG A 144 -1.16 4.36 5.49
N ASN A 145 -1.80 3.69 6.45
CA ASN A 145 -1.15 2.92 7.49
C ASN A 145 -1.24 1.40 7.24
N SER A 146 -1.76 0.96 6.10
CA SER A 146 -2.03 -0.46 5.84
C SER A 146 -0.75 -1.29 5.85
N ASP A 147 0.37 -0.73 5.38
CA ASP A 147 1.68 -1.39 5.44
C ASP A 147 2.12 -1.75 6.88
N PHE A 148 1.70 -0.96 7.88
CA PHE A 148 1.93 -1.29 9.29
C PHE A 148 0.99 -2.40 9.77
N PHE A 149 -0.28 -2.36 9.38
CA PHE A 149 -1.26 -3.39 9.77
C PHE A 149 -0.96 -4.74 9.13
N ILE A 150 -0.61 -4.77 7.83
CA ILE A 150 -0.27 -6.01 7.11
C ILE A 150 0.96 -6.67 7.72
N LYS A 151 2.04 -5.91 7.98
CA LYS A 151 3.27 -6.45 8.60
C LYS A 151 3.10 -6.97 10.03
N LYS A 152 2.03 -6.56 10.72
CA LYS A 152 1.74 -6.97 12.10
C LYS A 152 0.67 -8.08 12.19
N LEU A 153 -0.08 -8.28 11.10
CA LEU A 153 -1.15 -9.27 10.97
C LEU A 153 -0.72 -10.53 10.20
N ASP A 154 0.48 -10.57 9.62
CA ASP A 154 1.14 -11.83 9.23
C ASP A 154 1.44 -12.65 10.51
N LEU A 155 0.42 -13.38 10.94
CA LEU A 155 0.44 -14.41 11.98
C LEU A 155 0.38 -15.78 11.31
#